data_AF-A0A0N4U6P3-F1
#
_entry.id   AF-A0A0N4U6P3-F1
#
_cell.length_a   1.000
_cell.length_b   1.000
_cell.length_c   1.000
_cell.angle_alpha   90.00
_cell.angle_beta   90.00
_cell.angle_gamma   90.00
#
_symmetry.space_group_name_H-M   'P 1'
#
loop_
_entity.id
_entity.type
_entity.pdbx_description
1 polymer ?
#
loop_
_entity_poly.entity_id
_entity_poly.type
_entity_poly.pdbx_seq_one_letter_code
_entity_poly.pdbx_strand_id
1 'polypeptide(L)'
;MEKYLNELHAEVEYRLRCSIERTKEKNLMEVEYEAKLLELLVEVIDRKNYLIESKFDSSAIIEPKLMTKIKHDKESRQRMKKRLRKLKKRLIFTKESGRKSVE
;
A
#
# COMPACT_ATOMS: atom_id res chain seq x y z
N MET A 1 19.59 2.75 2.44
CA MET A 1 18.32 2.09 2.05
C MET A 1 17.14 2.53 2.92
N GLU A 2 17.25 2.51 4.25
CA GLU A 2 16.14 2.89 5.15
C GLU A 2 15.59 4.31 4.91
N LYS A 3 16.46 5.32 4.79
CA LYS A 3 16.06 6.71 4.48
C LYS A 3 15.21 6.80 3.20
N TYR A 4 15.67 6.18 2.12
CA TYR A 4 14.95 6.12 0.84
C TYR A 4 13.58 5.45 0.97
N LEU A 5 13.48 4.34 1.72
CA LEU A 5 12.18 3.69 1.96
C LEU A 5 11.23 4.56 2.79
N ASN A 6 11.75 5.34 3.73
CA ASN A 6 10.91 6.28 4.50
C ASN A 6 10.39 7.43 3.62
N GLU A 7 11.24 8.00 2.76
CA GLU A 7 10.84 9.04 1.80
C GLU A 7 9.81 8.51 0.80
N LEU A 8 10.07 7.32 0.23
CA LEU A 8 9.13 6.66 -0.69
C LEU A 8 7.80 6.34 -0.01
N HIS A 9 7.81 5.86 1.24
CA HIS A 9 6.59 5.62 2.02
C HIS A 9 5.77 6.91 2.14
N ALA A 10 6.39 8.00 2.58
CA ALA A 10 5.72 9.28 2.77
C ALA A 10 5.14 9.84 1.45
N GLU A 11 5.90 9.74 0.36
CA GLU A 11 5.46 10.17 -0.97
C GLU A 11 4.25 9.36 -1.47
N VAL A 12 4.28 8.02 -1.30
CA VAL A 12 3.18 7.16 -1.72
C VAL A 12 1.94 7.39 -0.88
N GLU A 13 2.07 7.58 0.45
CA GLU A 13 0.96 7.96 1.32
C GLU A 13 0.36 9.31 0.93
N TYR A 14 1.21 10.30 0.62
CA TYR A 14 0.77 11.61 0.14
C TYR A 14 -0.06 11.48 -1.13
N ARG A 15 0.43 10.76 -2.14
CA ARG A 15 -0.28 10.54 -3.41
C ARG A 15 -1.60 9.78 -3.21
N LEU A 16 -1.62 8.79 -2.32
CA LEU A 16 -2.85 8.07 -1.98
C LEU A 16 -3.87 8.98 -1.32
N ARG A 17 -3.44 9.81 -0.36
CA ARG A 17 -4.32 10.79 0.28
C ARG A 17 -4.92 11.75 -0.75
N CYS A 18 -4.09 12.33 -1.61
CA CYS A 18 -4.56 13.21 -2.69
C CYS A 18 -5.53 12.48 -3.64
N SER A 19 -5.29 11.21 -3.96
CA SER A 19 -6.22 10.42 -4.76
C SER A 19 -7.55 10.20 -4.05
N ILE A 20 -7.55 9.95 -2.73
CA ILE A 20 -8.75 9.68 -1.93
C ILE A 20 -9.58 10.96 -1.72
N GLU A 21 -8.93 12.09 -1.52
CA GLU A 21 -9.58 13.39 -1.32
C GLU A 21 -10.24 13.95 -2.57
N ARG A 22 -9.91 13.42 -3.76
CA ARG A 22 -10.66 13.74 -4.99
C ARG A 22 -12.10 13.28 -4.83
N THR A 23 -13.02 14.24 -4.80
CA THR A 23 -14.47 14.02 -4.70
C THR A 23 -15.11 13.55 -6.00
N LYS A 24 -14.40 13.67 -7.12
CA LYS A 24 -14.87 13.21 -8.44
C LYS A 24 -14.86 11.69 -8.50
N GLU A 25 -15.83 11.13 -9.22
CA GLU A 25 -15.81 9.72 -9.57
C GLU A 25 -14.52 9.40 -10.31
N LYS A 26 -13.81 8.38 -9.81
CA LYS A 26 -12.52 7.99 -10.36
C LYS A 26 -12.73 7.23 -11.66
N ASN A 27 -12.04 7.65 -12.71
CA ASN A 27 -12.01 6.86 -13.94
C ASN A 27 -11.20 5.56 -13.73
N LEU A 28 -11.27 4.64 -14.70
CA LEU A 28 -10.59 3.34 -14.62
C LEU A 28 -9.08 3.48 -14.37
N MET A 29 -8.41 4.42 -15.03
CA MET A 29 -6.98 4.66 -14.87
C MET A 29 -6.64 5.17 -13.46
N GLU A 30 -7.48 6.01 -12.86
CA GLU A 30 -7.29 6.50 -11.49
C GLU A 30 -7.48 5.38 -10.46
N VAL A 31 -8.43 4.46 -10.68
CA VAL A 31 -8.61 3.27 -9.85
C VAL A 31 -7.41 2.32 -9.99
N GLU A 32 -6.90 2.09 -11.20
CA GLU A 32 -5.69 1.29 -11.44
C GLU A 32 -4.45 1.94 -10.81
N TYR A 33 -4.31 3.25 -10.92
CA TYR A 33 -3.23 4.00 -10.30
C TYR A 33 -3.27 3.91 -8.78
N GLU A 34 -4.45 4.08 -8.16
CA GLU A 34 -4.64 3.89 -6.73
C GLU A 34 -4.30 2.46 -6.29
N ALA A 35 -4.70 1.45 -7.06
CA ALA A 35 -4.35 0.06 -6.79
C ALA A 35 -2.83 -0.16 -6.81
N LYS A 36 -2.13 0.37 -7.81
CA LYS A 36 -0.66 0.30 -7.90
C LYS A 36 0.03 1.01 -6.73
N LEU A 37 -0.46 2.18 -6.33
CA LEU A 37 0.08 2.89 -5.16
C LEU A 37 -0.10 2.07 -3.87
N LEU A 38 -1.25 1.41 -3.69
CA LEU A 38 -1.47 0.54 -2.53
C LEU A 38 -0.57 -0.70 -2.55
N GLU A 39 -0.32 -1.29 -3.73
CA GLU A 39 0.63 -2.39 -3.90
C GLU A 39 2.04 -1.96 -3.52
N LEU A 40 2.50 -0.82 -4.05
CA LEU A 40 3.80 -0.24 -3.73
C LEU A 40 3.94 0.05 -2.23
N LEU A 41 2.90 0.58 -1.59
CA LEU A 41 2.95 0.90 -0.16
C LEU A 41 3.08 -0.37 0.70
N VAL A 42 2.38 -1.45 0.32
CA VAL A 42 2.51 -2.76 0.97
C VAL A 42 3.94 -3.29 0.80
N GLU A 43 4.52 -3.18 -0.39
CA GLU A 43 5.90 -3.61 -0.66
C GLU A 43 6.92 -2.80 0.15
N VAL A 44 6.75 -1.48 0.23
CA VAL A 44 7.60 -0.59 1.03
C VAL A 44 7.53 -0.95 2.52
N ILE A 45 6.34 -1.23 3.04
CA ILE A 45 6.16 -1.69 4.43
C ILE A 45 6.85 -3.03 4.64
N ASP A 46 6.64 -4.00 3.75
CA ASP A 46 7.24 -5.33 3.86
C ASP A 46 8.79 -5.23 3.82
N ARG A 47 9.34 -4.37 2.96
CA ARG A 47 10.79 -4.14 2.89
C ARG A 47 11.35 -3.42 4.12
N LYS A 48 10.61 -2.46 4.69
CA LYS A 48 11.00 -1.78 5.94
C LYS A 48 11.02 -2.75 7.11
N ASN A 49 10.00 -3.60 7.24
CA ASN A 49 9.94 -4.63 8.28
C ASN A 49 11.09 -5.64 8.12
N TYR A 50 11.36 -6.09 6.90
CA TYR A 50 12.49 -6.97 6.63
C TYR A 50 13.83 -6.36 7.06
N LEU A 51 14.07 -5.07 6.79
CA LEU A 51 15.30 -4.41 7.24
C LEU A 51 15.39 -4.32 8.76
N ILE A 52 14.28 -4.07 9.45
CA ILE A 52 14.23 -4.06 10.92
C ILE A 52 14.54 -5.47 11.46
N GLU A 53 13.90 -6.50 10.92
CA GLU A 53 14.13 -7.91 11.28
C GLU A 53 15.59 -8.32 11.02
N SER A 54 16.18 -7.97 9.87
CA SER A 54 17.58 -8.28 9.57
C SER A 54 18.59 -7.61 10.50
N LYS A 55 18.28 -6.41 11.01
CA LYS A 55 19.12 -5.73 12.01
C LYS A 55 19.01 -6.41 13.37
N PHE A 56 17.85 -6.99 13.69
CA PHE A 56 17.66 -7.73 14.95
C PHE A 56 18.41 -9.05 14.97
N ASP A 57 18.47 -9.78 13.86
CA ASP A 57 19.30 -10.99 13.78
C ASP A 57 20.79 -10.69 14.08
N SER A 58 21.22 -9.43 13.91
CA SER A 58 22.58 -8.96 14.17
C SER A 58 22.77 -8.27 15.52
N SER A 59 21.69 -7.84 16.20
CA SER A 59 21.77 -7.07 17.45
C SER A 59 20.86 -7.70 18.50
N ALA A 60 21.46 -8.26 19.57
CA ALA A 60 20.77 -8.97 20.64
C ALA A 60 19.78 -8.11 21.48
N ILE A 61 19.51 -6.86 21.07
CA ILE A 61 18.66 -5.91 21.79
C ILE A 61 17.51 -5.51 20.86
N ILE A 62 16.31 -6.00 21.17
CA ILE A 62 15.09 -5.56 20.50
C ILE A 62 14.60 -4.28 21.17
N GLU A 63 14.69 -3.14 20.48
CA GLU A 63 14.10 -1.90 20.98
C GLU A 63 12.55 -1.99 20.98
N PRO A 64 11.86 -1.73 22.12
CA PRO A 64 10.40 -1.77 22.18
C PRO A 64 9.69 -0.84 21.17
N LYS A 65 10.34 0.27 20.81
CA LYS A 65 9.85 1.20 19.78
C LYS A 65 9.73 0.55 18.41
N LEU A 66 10.67 -0.32 18.06
CA LEU A 66 10.68 -1.04 16.78
C LEU A 66 9.62 -2.14 16.75
N MET A 67 9.39 -2.85 17.85
CA MET A 67 8.28 -3.81 17.96
C MET A 67 6.91 -3.14 17.78
N THR A 68 6.75 -1.96 18.38
CA THR A 68 5.53 -1.13 18.21
C THR A 68 5.35 -0.72 16.74
N LYS A 69 6.43 -0.33 16.06
CA LYS A 69 6.43 0.01 14.64
C LYS A 69 6.03 -1.18 13.76
N ILE A 70 6.61 -2.36 13.97
CA ILE A 70 6.24 -3.60 13.24
C ILE A 70 4.75 -3.91 13.43
N LYS A 71 4.22 -3.76 14.65
CA LYS A 71 2.79 -3.99 14.93
C LYS A 71 1.90 -3.02 14.14
N HIS A 72 2.20 -1.73 14.19
CA HIS A 72 1.46 -0.72 13.44
C HIS A 72 1.54 -0.97 11.92
N ASP A 73 2.71 -1.35 11.42
CA ASP A 73 2.94 -1.66 10.01
C ASP A 73 2.14 -2.89 9.56
N LYS A 74 2.00 -3.93 10.41
CA LYS A 74 1.12 -5.08 10.14
C LYS A 74 -0.35 -4.66 10.00
N GLU A 75 -0.85 -3.81 10.89
CA GLU A 75 -2.23 -3.29 10.81
C GLU A 75 -2.43 -2.41 9.57
N SER A 76 -1.48 -1.52 9.29
CA SER A 76 -1.52 -0.64 8.11
C SER A 76 -1.54 -1.45 6.82
N ARG A 77 -0.67 -2.47 6.72
CA ARG A 77 -0.63 -3.43 5.61
C ARG A 77 -1.96 -4.14 5.42
N GLN A 78 -2.62 -4.58 6.50
CA GLN A 78 -3.93 -5.24 6.41
C GLN A 78 -5.01 -4.28 5.87
N ARG A 79 -5.03 -3.02 6.33
CA ARG A 79 -5.95 -1.99 5.82
C ARG A 79 -5.74 -1.75 4.32
N MET A 80 -4.48 -1.62 3.87
CA MET A 80 -4.13 -1.44 2.47
C MET A 80 -4.55 -2.65 1.62
N LYS A 81 -4.25 -3.87 2.07
CA LYS A 81 -4.68 -5.10 1.37
C LYS A 81 -6.20 -5.22 1.27
N LYS A 82 -6.95 -4.77 2.30
CA LYS A 82 -8.42 -4.74 2.25
C LYS A 82 -8.92 -3.75 1.21
N ARG A 83 -8.33 -2.55 1.16
CA ARG A 83 -8.67 -1.52 0.15
C ARG A 83 -8.33 -2.00 -1.27
N LEU A 84 -7.14 -2.55 -1.46
CA LEU A 84 -6.68 -3.11 -2.73
C LEU A 84 -7.64 -4.19 -3.24
N ARG A 85 -8.09 -5.12 -2.39
CA ARG A 85 -9.07 -6.14 -2.75
C ARG A 85 -10.38 -5.53 -3.26
N LYS A 86 -10.86 -4.43 -2.66
CA LYS A 86 -12.07 -3.73 -3.13
C LYS A 86 -11.84 -3.06 -4.50
N LEU A 87 -10.70 -2.40 -4.70
CA LEU A 87 -10.36 -1.77 -5.98
C LEU A 87 -10.23 -2.83 -7.09
N LYS A 88 -9.52 -3.94 -6.84
CA LYS A 88 -9.39 -5.03 -7.81
C LYS A 88 -10.74 -5.63 -8.20
N LYS A 89 -11.66 -5.83 -7.25
CA LYS A 89 -13.04 -6.27 -7.54
C LYS A 89 -13.78 -5.27 -8.45
N ARG A 90 -13.67 -3.97 -8.18
CA ARG A 90 -14.26 -2.93 -9.04
C ARG A 90 -13.66 -2.95 -10.44
N LEU A 91 -12.33 -3.05 -10.56
CA LEU A 91 -11.64 -3.12 -11.84
C LEU A 91 -12.07 -4.33 -12.69
N ILE A 92 -12.23 -5.51 -12.08
CA ILE A 92 -12.72 -6.71 -12.76
C ILE A 92 -14.15 -6.47 -13.26
N PHE A 93 -15.04 -6.00 -12.39
CA PHE A 93 -16.44 -5.73 -12.74
C PHE A 93 -16.57 -4.71 -13.87
N THR A 94 -15.79 -3.63 -13.85
CA THR A 94 -15.78 -2.62 -14.91
C THR A 94 -15.25 -3.19 -16.24
N LYS A 95 -14.21 -4.04 -16.21
CA LYS A 95 -13.68 -4.70 -17.41
C LYS A 95 -14.67 -5.73 -17.99
N GLU A 96 -15.37 -6.47 -17.15
CA GLU A 96 -16.39 -7.44 -17.58
C GLU A 96 -17.65 -6.76 -18.12
N SER A 97 -18.11 -5.69 -17.47
CA SER A 97 -19.26 -4.90 -17.95
C SER A 97 -18.96 -4.22 -19.28
N GLY A 98 -17.74 -3.69 -19.44
CA GLY A 98 -17.29 -3.12 -20.72
C GLY A 98 -17.22 -4.15 -21.85
N ARG A 99 -16.92 -5.44 -21.56
CA ARG A 99 -16.97 -6.51 -22.56
C ARG A 99 -18.39 -6.85 -22.99
N LYS A 100 -19.34 -6.89 -22.06
CA LYS A 100 -20.75 -7.20 -22.37
C LYS A 100 -21.46 -6.13 -23.20
N SER A 101 -20.90 -4.94 -23.35
CA SER A 101 -21.46 -3.88 -24.20
C SER A 101 -20.88 -3.87 -25.61
N VAL A 102 -19.92 -4.76 -25.93
CA VAL A 102 -19.28 -4.86 -27.26
C VAL A 102 -19.74 -6.11 -28.03
N GLU A 103 -20.48 -7.02 -27.38
CA GLU A 103 -21.19 -8.14 -28.01
C GLU A 103 -22.66 -7.77 -28.24
#